data_AF-A0A349WZK8-F1
#
_entry.id   AF-A0A349WZK8-F1
#
_cell.length_a   1.000
_cell.length_b   1.000
_cell.length_c   1.000
_cell.angle_alpha   90.00
_cell.angle_beta   90.00
_cell.angle_gamma   90.00
#
_symmetry.space_group_name_H-M   'P 1'
#
loop_
_entity.id
_entity.type
_entity.pdbx_description
1 polymer ?
#
loop_
_entity_poly.entity_id
_entity_poly.type
_entity_poly.pdbx_seq_one_letter_code
_entity_poly.pdbx_strand_id
1 'polypeptide(L)' 'MTMQKTIGAKIKAWRAIKDLTQDELAKKADLPYPTLVKIESDAVQNPSIDTVTKIAA' A
#
# COMPACT_ATOMS: atom_id res chain seq x y z
N MET A 1 -16.82 -1.70 15.90
CA MET A 1 -15.81 -0.74 15.39
C MET A 1 -15.83 -0.80 13.87
N THR A 2 -16.28 0.26 13.22
CA THR A 2 -16.36 0.35 11.76
C THR A 2 -14.96 0.19 11.17
N MET A 3 -14.76 -0.85 10.35
CA MET A 3 -13.53 -0.97 9.57
C MET A 3 -13.44 0.25 8.65
N GLN A 4 -12.61 1.22 9.02
CA GLN A 4 -12.23 2.32 8.15
C GLN A 4 -11.57 1.67 6.92
N LYS A 5 -12.32 1.53 5.81
CA LYS A 5 -11.84 0.88 4.58
C LYS A 5 -10.97 1.88 3.78
N THR A 6 -9.93 2.42 4.40
CA THR A 6 -8.97 3.31 3.72
C THR A 6 -8.25 2.55 2.61
N ILE A 7 -7.69 3.31 1.68
CA ILE A 7 -6.87 2.73 0.61
C ILE A 7 -5.66 2.01 1.22
N GLY A 8 -5.03 2.60 2.24
CA GLY A 8 -3.92 1.99 2.98
C GLY A 8 -4.28 0.63 3.59
N ALA A 9 -5.42 0.55 4.27
CA ALA A 9 -5.91 -0.70 4.85
C ALA A 9 -6.18 -1.78 3.79
N LYS A 10 -6.74 -1.41 2.64
CA LYS A 10 -6.97 -2.34 1.53
C LYS A 10 -5.67 -2.85 0.93
N ILE A 11 -4.70 -1.97 0.69
CA ILE A 11 -3.37 -2.34 0.16
C ILE A 11 -2.69 -3.32 1.11
N LYS A 12 -2.66 -3.00 2.41
CA LYS A 12 -2.08 -3.86 3.44
C LYS A 12 -2.72 -5.26 3.47
N ALA A 13 -4.05 -5.33 3.38
CA ALA A 13 -4.78 -6.59 3.37
C ALA A 13 -4.42 -7.44 2.14
N TRP A 14 -4.43 -6.85 0.94
CA TRP A 14 -4.07 -7.55 -0.30
C TRP A 14 -2.59 -7.98 -0.32
N ARG A 15 -1.69 -7.16 0.21
CA ARG A 15 -0.28 -7.50 0.37
C ARG A 15 -0.11 -8.74 1.25
N ALA A 16 -0.79 -8.79 2.40
CA ALA A 16 -0.74 -9.93 3.31
C ALA A 16 -1.32 -11.21 2.68
N ILE A 17 -2.40 -11.12 1.90
CA ILE A 17 -2.97 -12.26 1.16
C ILE A 17 -1.97 -12.82 0.14
N LYS A 18 -1.12 -11.96 -0.43
CA LYS A 18 -0.05 -12.35 -1.37
C LYS A 18 1.25 -12.79 -0.67
N ASP A 19 1.27 -12.85 0.66
CA ASP A 19 2.44 -13.19 1.48
C ASP A 19 3.67 -12.32 1.17
N LEU A 20 3.44 -11.03 0.91
CA LEU A 20 4.49 -10.06 0.64
C LEU A 20 4.78 -9.22 1.89
N THR A 21 6.06 -8.98 2.16
CA THR A 21 6.50 -7.91 3.05
C THR A 21 6.28 -6.53 2.41
N GLN A 22 6.31 -5.48 3.23
CA GLN A 22 6.24 -4.10 2.72
C GLN A 22 7.42 -3.79 1.79
N ASP A 23 8.62 -4.28 2.11
CA ASP A 23 9.80 -4.11 1.26
C ASP A 23 9.63 -4.78 -0.11
N GLU A 24 9.12 -6.02 -0.15
CA GLU A 24 8.89 -6.73 -1.41
C GLU A 24 7.84 -6.06 -2.29
N LEU A 25 6.72 -5.61 -1.71
CA LEU A 25 5.71 -4.88 -2.47
C LEU A 25 6.25 -3.54 -2.98
N ALA A 26 6.99 -2.79 -2.16
CA ALA A 26 7.58 -1.52 -2.57
C ALA A 26 8.57 -1.71 -3.74
N LYS A 27 9.42 -2.73 -3.68
CA LYS A 27 10.34 -3.08 -4.78
C LYS A 27 9.61 -3.49 -6.05
N LYS A 28 8.56 -4.31 -5.94
CA LYS A 28 7.73 -4.73 -7.09
C LYS A 28 7.01 -3.55 -7.75
N ALA A 29 6.53 -2.61 -6.95
CA ALA A 29 5.83 -1.42 -7.42
C ALA A 29 6.76 -0.28 -7.86
N ASP A 30 8.09 -0.47 -7.81
CA ASP A 30 9.07 0.61 -8.05
C ASP A 30 8.78 1.87 -7.20
N LEU A 31 8.50 1.63 -5.90
CA LEU A 31 8.22 2.67 -4.91
C LEU A 31 9.30 2.70 -3.84
N PRO A 32 9.66 3.89 -3.32
CA PRO A 32 10.46 3.97 -2.11
C PRO A 32 9.74 3.26 -0.95
N TYR A 33 10.45 2.40 -0.21
CA TYR A 33 9.90 1.69 0.94
C TYR A 33 9.13 2.60 1.93
N PRO A 34 9.66 3.78 2.35
CA PRO A 34 8.94 4.68 3.25
C PRO A 34 7.61 5.19 2.68
N THR A 35 7.46 5.27 1.36
CA THR A 35 6.24 5.70 0.69
C THR A 35 5.13 4.67 0.88
N LEU A 36 5.42 3.38 0.65
CA LEU A 36 4.44 2.31 0.89
C LEU A 36 4.05 2.24 2.36
N VAL A 37 5.02 2.36 3.28
CA VAL A 37 4.76 2.35 4.73
C VAL A 37 3.80 3.47 5.12
N LYS A 38 4.01 4.69 4.60
CA LYS A 38 3.14 5.85 4.87
C LYS A 38 1.73 5.69 4.30
N ILE A 39 1.59 5.01 3.16
CA ILE A 39 0.29 4.69 2.58
C ILE A 39 -0.44 3.68 3.46
N GLU A 40 0.22 2.58 3.85
CA GLU A 40 -0.39 1.55 4.68
C GLU A 40 -0.66 2.00 6.13
N SER A 41 0.00 3.05 6.61
CA SER A 41 -0.24 3.67 7.92
C SER A 41 -1.23 4.82 7.89
N ASP A 42 -1.85 5.11 6.74
CA ASP A 42 -2.75 6.25 6.52
C ASP A 42 -2.12 7.63 6.79
N ALA A 43 -0.78 7.72 6.86
CA ALA A 43 -0.05 8.98 6.84
C ALA A 43 -0.13 9.67 5.46
N VAL A 44 -0.35 8.88 4.40
CA VAL A 44 -0.72 9.35 3.05
C VAL A 44 -2.07 8.75 2.69
N GLN A 45 -3.13 9.56 2.77
CA GLN A 45 -4.51 9.11 2.52
C GLN A 45 -4.94 9.24 1.06
N ASN A 46 -4.24 10.07 0.28
CA ASN A 46 -4.54 10.33 -1.12
C ASN A 46 -3.30 10.12 -2.01
N PRO A 47 -2.82 8.87 -2.17
CA PRO A 47 -1.75 8.56 -3.11
C PRO A 47 -2.19 8.89 -4.55
N SER A 48 -1.22 9.21 -5.42
CA SER A 48 -1.53 9.46 -6.83
C SER A 48 -2.05 8.18 -7.51
N ILE A 49 -2.84 8.36 -8.58
CA ILE A 49 -3.30 7.24 -9.41
C ILE A 49 -2.12 6.41 -9.94
N ASP A 50 -1.01 7.05 -10.34
CA ASP A 50 0.23 6.36 -10.73
C ASP A 50 0.74 5.42 -9.62
N THR A 51 0.80 5.91 -8.38
CA THR A 51 1.26 5.12 -7.22
C THR A 51 0.35 3.91 -6.99
N VAL A 52 -0.97 4.11 -7.02
CA VAL A 52 -1.94 3.02 -6.82
C VAL A 52 -1.86 2.01 -7.97
N THR A 53 -1.65 2.48 -9.20
CA THR A 53 -1.52 1.62 -10.39
C THR A 53 -0.28 0.75 -10.29
N LYS A 54 0.85 1.31 -9.86
CA LYS A 54 2.10 0.57 -9.61
C LYS A 54 1.95 -0.50 -8.53
N ILE A 55 1.21 -0.21 -7.46
CA ILE A 55 0.93 -1.18 -6.38
C ILE A 55 0.00 -2.32 -6.86
N ALA A 56 -0.89 -2.03 -7.81
CA ALA A 56 -1.88 -2.97 -8.30
C ALA A 56 -1.38 -3.87 -9.46
N ALA A 57 -0.27 -3.49 -10.11
CA ALA A 57 0.37 -4.26 -11.18
C ALA A 57 0.91 -5.61 -10.68
#